data_AF-A0A7W7KDI8-F1
#
_entry.id   AF-A0A7W7KDI8-F1
#
_cell.length_a   1.000
_cell.length_b   1.000
_cell.length_c   1.000
_cell.angle_alpha   90.00
_cell.angle_beta   90.00
_cell.angle_gamma   90.00
#
_symmetry.space_group_name_H-M   'P 1'
#
loop_
_entity.id
_entity.type
_entity.pdbx_description
1 polymer ?
#
loop_
_entity_poly.entity_id
_entity_poly.type
_entity_poly.pdbx_seq_one_letter_code
_entity_poly.pdbx_strand_id
1 'polypeptide(L)' 'MNGEIKRRTVVVGFFPDEDAIIRLVGALLLEQNNEWAVQRGRYMTLESVAQLSDDPAVTLPAMAA' A
#
# COMPACT_ATOMS: atom_id res chain seq x y z
N MET A 1 0.07 -10.25 -6.96
CA MET A 1 -0.86 -9.14 -7.25
C MET A 1 -2.05 -9.57 -8.12
N ASN A 2 -1.88 -9.89 -9.42
CA ASN A 2 -3.02 -10.27 -10.28
C ASN A 2 -3.82 -11.50 -9.80
N GLY A 3 -3.17 -12.48 -9.18
CA GLY A 3 -3.84 -13.64 -8.58
C GLY A 3 -4.66 -13.30 -7.31
N GLU A 4 -4.23 -12.29 -6.55
CA GLU A 4 -4.93 -11.85 -5.33
C GLU A 4 -6.19 -11.05 -5.68
N ILE A 5 -6.06 -10.15 -6.66
CA ILE A 5 -7.19 -9.42 -7.25
C ILE A 5 -8.23 -10.44 -7.73
N LYS A 6 -7.81 -11.45 -8.50
CA LYS A 6 -8.71 -12.49 -9.02
C LYS A 6 -9.37 -13.32 -7.92
N ARG A 7 -8.70 -13.59 -6.79
CA ARG A 7 -9.30 -14.34 -5.67
C ARG A 7 -10.34 -13.50 -4.91
N ARG A 8 -10.07 -12.21 -4.66
CA ARG A 8 -10.98 -11.34 -3.91
C ARG A 8 -12.15 -10.82 -4.72
N THR A 9 -12.06 -10.80 -6.06
CA THR A 9 -13.20 -10.48 -6.93
C THR A 9 -14.10 -11.69 -7.21
N VAL A 10 -13.59 -12.93 -7.14
CA VAL A 10 -14.40 -14.16 -7.35
C VAL A 10 -15.48 -14.36 -6.26
N VAL A 11 -15.26 -13.87 -5.04
CA VAL A 11 -16.25 -13.93 -3.94
C VAL A 11 -17.32 -12.85 -4.08
N VAL A 12 -17.03 -11.75 -4.79
CA VAL A 12 -17.93 -10.61 -5.01
C VAL A 12 -18.46 -10.71 -6.45
N GLY A 13 -19.30 -11.72 -6.70
CA GLY A 13 -19.78 -12.08 -8.05
C GLY A 13 -20.61 -11.02 -8.79
N PHE A 14 -20.94 -9.89 -8.15
CA PHE A 14 -21.59 -8.74 -8.77
C PHE A 14 -21.23 -7.48 -7.98
N PHE A 15 -20.50 -6.55 -8.59
CA PHE A 15 -20.27 -5.23 -7.99
C PHE A 15 -21.45 -4.32 -8.32
N PRO A 16 -21.98 -3.56 -7.34
CA PRO A 16 -23.14 -2.71 -7.55
C PRO A 16 -22.87 -1.53 -8.49
N ASP A 17 -21.61 -1.06 -8.57
CA ASP A 17 -21.18 0.08 -9.36
C ASP A 17 -19.65 0.07 -9.56
N GLU A 18 -19.15 0.99 -10.41
CA GLU A 18 -17.71 1.13 -10.72
C GLU A 18 -16.89 1.62 -9.52
N ASP A 19 -17.45 2.48 -8.66
CA ASP A 19 -16.78 2.99 -7.47
C ASP A 19 -16.49 1.87 -6.47
N ALA A 20 -17.38 0.88 -6.35
CA ALA A 20 -17.18 -0.29 -5.51
C ALA A 20 -15.97 -1.13 -5.98
N ILE A 21 -15.75 -1.24 -7.30
CA ILE A 21 -14.59 -1.93 -7.88
C ILE A 21 -13.31 -1.13 -7.59
N ILE A 22 -13.33 0.17 -7.85
CA ILE A 22 -12.17 1.05 -7.61
C ILE A 22 -11.77 1.02 -6.13
N ARG A 23 -12.74 1.04 -5.21
CA ARG A 23 -12.47 0.96 -3.76
C ARG A 23 -11.85 -0.37 -3.36
N LEU A 24 -12.34 -1.50 -3.89
CA LEU A 24 -11.76 -2.81 -3.59
C LEU A 24 -10.32 -2.90 -4.10
N VAL A 25 -10.10 -2.52 -5.37
CA VAL A 25 -8.76 -2.54 -5.96
C VAL A 25 -7.85 -1.59 -5.18
N GLY A 26 -8.29 -0.37 -4.90
CA GLY A 26 -7.55 0.61 -4.11
C GLY A 26 -7.16 0.09 -2.72
N ALA A 27 -8.08 -0.55 -2.00
CA ALA A 27 -7.79 -1.17 -0.70
C ALA A 27 -6.75 -2.29 -0.81
N LEU A 28 -6.84 -3.12 -1.85
CA LEU A 28 -5.87 -4.20 -2.11
C LEU A 28 -4.47 -3.67 -2.44
N LEU A 29 -4.41 -2.61 -3.25
CA LEU A 29 -3.17 -1.91 -3.58
C LEU A 29 -2.53 -1.33 -2.32
N LEU A 30 -3.34 -0.73 -1.46
CA LEU A 30 -2.88 -0.11 -0.21
C LEU A 30 -2.36 -1.17 0.77
N GLU A 31 -3.04 -2.31 0.89
CA GLU A 31 -2.59 -3.44 1.71
C GLU A 31 -1.23 -3.97 1.23
N GLN A 32 -1.08 -4.21 -0.07
CA GLN A 32 0.18 -4.66 -0.65
C GLN A 32 1.29 -3.61 -0.52
N ASN A 33 0.96 -2.33 -0.71
CA ASN A 33 1.88 -1.22 -0.53
C ASN A 33 2.34 -1.11 0.93
N ASN A 34 1.44 -1.31 1.89
CA ASN A 34 1.76 -1.30 3.31
C ASN A 34 2.70 -2.47 3.68
N GLU A 35 2.43 -3.68 3.19
CA GLU A 35 3.36 -4.82 3.34
C GLU A 35 4.75 -4.51 2.77
N TRP A 36 4.81 -3.90 1.58
CA TRP A 36 6.06 -3.47 0.98
C TRP A 36 6.75 -2.34 1.75
N ALA A 37 6.00 -1.40 2.34
CA ALA A 37 6.55 -0.32 3.16
C ALA A 37 7.15 -0.85 4.47
N VAL A 38 6.48 -1.82 5.10
CA VAL A 38 6.99 -2.50 6.31
C VAL A 38 8.29 -3.26 6.00
N GLN A 39 8.41 -3.89 4.83
CA GLN A 39 9.67 -4.50 4.39
C GLN A 39 10.72 -3.48 3.92
N ARG A 40 10.32 -2.34 3.33
CA ARG A 40 11.21 -1.28 2.85
C ARG A 40 11.70 -0.33 3.94
N GLY A 41 11.11 -0.30 5.14
CA GLY A 41 11.74 0.37 6.29
C GLY A 41 13.18 -0.11 6.57
N ARG A 42 13.55 -1.30 6.05
CA ARG A 42 14.93 -1.82 6.05
C ARG A 42 15.81 -1.40 4.86
N TYR A 43 15.25 -0.87 3.77
CA TYR A 43 15.97 -0.57 2.52
C TYR A 43 15.79 0.86 1.99
N MET A 44 14.84 1.63 2.51
CA MET A 44 14.72 3.06 2.27
C MET A 44 15.47 3.81 3.37
N THR A 45 16.57 4.46 2.99
CA THR A 45 17.32 5.32 3.90
C THR A 45 16.60 6.65 4.09
N LEU A 46 16.76 7.25 5.27
CA LEU A 46 16.21 8.57 5.59
C LEU A 46 16.57 9.63 4.53
N GLU A 47 17.79 9.53 3.98
CA GLU A 47 18.32 10.42 2.94
C GLU A 47 17.50 10.37 1.64
N SER A 48 17.12 9.18 1.18
CA SER A 48 16.29 9.04 -0.02
C SER A 48 14.85 9.55 0.19
N VAL A 49 14.34 9.45 1.43
CA VAL A 49 12.99 9.94 1.77
C VAL A 49 13.00 11.46 1.94
N ALA A 50 14.07 12.03 2.50
CA ALA A 50 14.25 13.46 2.64
C ALA A 50 14.32 14.20 1.30
N GLN A 51 14.81 13.56 0.23
CA GLN A 51 14.82 14.15 -1.12
C GLN A 51 13.43 14.22 -1.77
N LEU A 52 12.47 13.42 -1.31
CA LEU A 52 11.09 13.37 -1.83
C LEU A 52 10.13 14.24 -1.00
N SER A 53 10.56 14.74 0.15
CA SER A 53 9.71 15.43 1.12
C SER A 53 10.19 16.87 1.35
N ASP A 54 9.28 17.83 1.22
CA ASP A 54 9.53 19.25 1.55
C ASP A 54 9.48 19.54 3.06
N ASP A 55 9.21 18.52 3.88
CA ASP A 55 9.00 18.64 5.33
C ASP A 55 10.32 18.42 6.10
N PRO A 56 10.80 19.39 6.91
CA PRO A 56 12.10 19.29 7.59
C PRO A 56 12.15 18.24 8.71
N ALA A 57 11.04 17.57 9.01
CA ALA A 57 10.88 16.64 10.13
C ALA A 57 10.57 15.20 9.70
N VAL A 58 11.04 14.76 8.52
CA VAL A 58 10.94 13.34 8.13
C VAL A 58 11.65 12.48 9.17
N THR A 59 10.87 11.75 9.94
CA THR A 59 11.36 10.78 10.93
C THR A 59 10.75 9.44 10.61
N LEU A 60 11.57 8.41 10.45
CA LEU A 60 11.05 7.06 10.21
C LEU A 60 10.38 6.56 11.50
N PRO A 61 9.15 6.02 11.43
CA PRO A 61 8.54 5.39 12.60
C PRO A 61 9.42 4.23 13.06
N ALA A 62 9.73 4.19 14.36
CA ALA A 62 10.49 3.09 14.94
C ALA A 62 9.75 1.79 14.65
N MET A 63 10.37 0.90 13.88
CA MET A 63 9.84 -0.43 13.61
C MET A 63 9.77 -1.17 14.95
N ALA A 64 8.57 -1.23 15.56
CA ALA A 64 8.34 -2.07 16.73
C ALA A 64 8.49 -3.54 16.29
N ALA A 65 9.42 -4.23 16.94
CA ALA A 65 9.77 -5.63 16.71
C ALA A 65 8.73 -6.58 17.29
#